data_AF-A0A367LSX4-F1
#
_entry.id   AF-A0A367LSX4-F1
#
_cell.length_a   1.000
_cell.length_b   1.000
_cell.length_c   1.000
_cell.angle_alpha   90.00
_cell.angle_beta   90.00
_cell.angle_gamma   90.00
#
_symmetry.space_group_name_H-M   'P 1'
#
loop_
_entity.id
_entity.type
_entity.pdbx_description
1 polymer ?
#
loop_
_entity_poly.entity_id
_entity_poly.type
_entity_poly.pdbx_seq_one_letter_code
_entity_poly.pdbx_strand_id
1 'polypeptide(L)' 'MSKMMKAAVFIQPGRIELVDKPIPDVGPNDALVRITTTTLCGTDVHILKGEYP' A
#
# COMPACT_ATOMS: atom_id res chain seq x y z
N MET A 1 -14.48 -4.42 -16.79
CA MET A 1 -13.06 -4.01 -16.56
C MET A 1 -12.90 -3.75 -15.07
N SER A 2 -12.02 -4.50 -14.39
CA SER A 2 -11.69 -4.22 -13.00
C SER A 2 -11.02 -2.85 -12.92
N LYS A 3 -11.53 -1.95 -12.07
CA LYS A 3 -10.89 -0.65 -11.85
C LYS A 3 -9.56 -0.88 -11.11
N MET A 4 -8.52 -0.16 -11.50
CA MET A 4 -7.18 -0.22 -10.89
C MET A 4 -6.96 0.98 -9.97
N MET A 5 -6.05 0.85 -9.00
CA MET A 5 -5.59 1.89 -8.08
C MET A 5 -4.07 1.85 -7.96
N LYS A 6 -3.43 2.99 -7.65
CA LYS A 6 -2.00 3.03 -7.34
C LYS A 6 -1.74 2.66 -5.88
N ALA A 7 -0.69 1.90 -5.63
CA ALA A 7 -0.24 1.53 -4.29
C ALA A 7 1.29 1.60 -4.19
N ALA A 8 1.80 2.15 -3.09
CA ALA A 8 3.21 2.04 -2.75
C ALA A 8 3.47 0.65 -2.12
N VAL A 9 4.31 -0.15 -2.76
CA VAL A 9 4.58 -1.54 -2.37
C VAL A 9 6.07 -1.73 -2.11
N PHE A 10 6.39 -2.27 -0.94
CA PHE A 10 7.73 -2.72 -0.60
C PHE A 10 8.01 -4.04 -1.32
N ILE A 11 8.88 -4.02 -2.34
CA ILE A 11 9.18 -5.19 -3.17
C ILE A 11 10.24 -6.06 -2.50
N GLN A 12 11.24 -5.43 -1.88
CA GLN A 12 12.35 -6.04 -1.15
C GLN A 12 13.03 -4.95 -0.28
N PRO A 13 13.91 -5.31 0.67
CA PRO A 13 14.70 -4.32 1.40
C PRO A 13 15.40 -3.34 0.44
N GLY A 14 15.25 -2.05 0.71
CA GLY A 14 15.77 -0.94 -0.09
C GLY A 14 14.96 -0.59 -1.33
N ARG A 15 13.84 -1.28 -1.63
CA ARG A 15 13.05 -1.06 -2.85
C ARG A 15 11.56 -0.94 -2.58
N ILE A 16 11.05 0.27 -2.79
CA ILE A 16 9.61 0.59 -2.81
C ILE A 16 9.22 1.07 -4.20
N GLU A 17 8.06 0.62 -4.69
CA GLU A 17 7.55 0.99 -6.02
C GLU A 17 6.08 1.39 -5.99
N LEU A 18 5.70 2.31 -6.88
CA LEU A 18 4.30 2.59 -7.16
C LEU A 18 3.79 1.64 -8.24
N VAL A 19 2.89 0.76 -7.86
CA VAL A 19 2.30 -0.24 -8.77
C VAL A 19 0.80 -0.04 -8.88
N ASP A 20 0.22 -0.41 -10.04
CA ASP A 20 -1.23 -0.47 -10.21
C ASP A 20 -1.75 -1.83 -9.70
N LYS A 21 -2.72 -1.80 -8.79
CA LYS A 21 -3.41 -2.95 -8.21
C LYS A 21 -4.91 -2.89 -8.49
N PRO A 22 -5.62 -4.03 -8.61
CA PRO A 22 -7.07 -4.01 -8.68
C PRO A 22 -7.65 -3.38 -7.41
N ILE A 23 -8.72 -2.59 -7.57
CA ILE A 23 -9.52 -2.14 -6.44
C ILE A 23 -10.13 -3.39 -5.78
N PRO A 24 -9.97 -3.59 -4.46
CA PRO A 24 -10.46 -4.78 -3.79
C PRO A 24 -11.99 -4.79 -3.69
N ASP A 25 -12.57 -5.99 -3.71
CA ASP A 25 -13.96 -6.21 -3.35
C ASP A 25 -14.12 -6.12 -1.83
N VAL A 26 -15.31 -5.71 -1.38
CA VAL A 26 -15.64 -5.54 0.05
C VAL A 26 -16.68 -6.55 0.48
N GLY A 27 -16.45 -7.18 1.64
CA GLY A 27 -17.44 -8.04 2.30
C GLY A 27 -18.49 -7.25 3.09
N PRO A 28 -19.42 -7.95 3.77
CA PRO A 28 -20.53 -7.31 4.50
C PRO A 28 -20.13 -6.33 5.60
N ASN A 29 -18.91 -6.47 6.14
CA ASN A 29 -18.40 -5.65 7.25
C ASN A 29 -17.18 -4.80 6.85
N ASP A 30 -16.83 -4.76 5.56
CA ASP A 30 -15.67 -4.01 5.08
C ASP A 30 -16.10 -2.65 4.52
N ALA A 31 -15.20 -1.67 4.57
CA ALA A 31 -15.40 -0.37 3.94
C ALA A 31 -14.30 -0.10 2.91
N LEU A 32 -14.70 0.29 1.70
CA LEU A 32 -13.76 0.76 0.68
C LEU A 32 -13.55 2.26 0.82
N VAL A 33 -12.37 2.65 1.28
CA VAL A 33 -12.03 4.06 1.52
C VAL A 33 -11.06 4.56 0.46
N ARG A 34 -11.39 5.68 -0.19
CA ARG A 34 -10.46 6.40 -1.07
C ARG A 34 -9.57 7.30 -0.22
N ILE A 35 -8.30 6.94 -0.11
CA ILE A 35 -7.28 7.75 0.56
C ILE A 35 -7.04 9.03 -0.24
N THR A 36 -7.18 10.19 0.39
CA THR A 36 -6.87 11.50 -0.21
C THR A 36 -5.45 11.94 0.13
N THR A 37 -5.03 11.70 1.37
CA THR A 37 -3.70 12.06 1.89
C THR A 37 -3.28 11.05 2.93
N THR A 38 -2.00 10.69 2.94
CA THR A 38 -1.34 9.96 4.02
C THR A 38 0.03 10.57 4.26
N THR A 39 0.60 10.36 5.44
CA THR A 39 1.94 10.83 5.81
C THR A 39 2.89 9.64 5.99
N LEU A 40 4.19 9.93 6.00
CA LEU A 40 5.22 8.94 6.32
C LEU A 40 5.47 8.93 7.83
N CYS A 41 5.63 7.73 8.39
CA CYS A 41 6.08 7.50 9.75
C CYS A 41 7.53 6.99 9.74
N GLY A 42 8.26 7.14 10.85
CA GLY A 42 9.60 6.54 10.97
C GLY A 42 9.61 5.03 10.73
N THR A 43 8.53 4.34 11.11
CA THR A 43 8.35 2.89 10.89
C THR A 43 8.42 2.51 9.41
N ASP A 44 7.95 3.36 8.49
CA ASP A 44 8.02 3.07 7.05
C ASP A 44 9.48 2.93 6.57
N VAL A 45 10.38 3.72 7.17
CA VAL A 45 11.82 3.64 6.86
C VAL A 45 12.44 2.37 7.42
N HIS A 46 12.03 1.93 8.61
CA HIS A 46 12.50 0.66 9.17
C HIS A 46 12.02 -0.53 8.34
N ILE A 47 10.77 -0.52 7.84
CA ILE A 47 10.26 -1.51 6.89
C ILE A 47 11.06 -1.46 5.59
N LEU A 48 11.33 -0.26 5.04
CA LEU A 48 12.13 -0.12 3.83
C LEU A 48 13.52 -0.75 3.98
N LYS A 49 14.16 -0.62 5.14
CA LYS A 49 15.48 -1.22 5.40
C LYS A 49 15.44 -2.73 5.63
N GLY A 50 14.26 -3.32 5.79
CA GLY A 50 14.11 -4.74 6.13
C GLY A 50 14.41 -5.05 7.60
N GLU A 51 14.25 -4.06 8.50
CA GLU A 51 14.45 -4.24 9.95
C GLU A 51 13.23 -4.87 10.65
N TYR A 52 12.12 -5.00 9.94
CA TYR A 52 10.89 -5.67 10.37
C TYR A 52 10.56 -6.82 9.40
N PRO A 53 9.99 -7.94 9.90
CA PRO A 53 9.62 -9.10 9.08
C PRO A 53 8.52 -8.80 8.06
#